data_AF-E9GS50-F1
#
_entry.id   AF-E9GS50-F1
#
_cell.length_a   1.000
_cell.length_b   1.000
_cell.length_c   1.000
_cell.angle_alpha   90.00
_cell.angle_beta   90.00
_cell.angle_gamma   90.00
#
_symmetry.space_group_name_H-M   'P 1'
#
loop_
_entity.id
_entity.type
_entity.pdbx_description
1 polymer ?
#
loop_
_entity_poly.entity_id
_entity_poly.type
_entity_poly.pdbx_seq_one_letter_code
_entity_poly.pdbx_strand_id
1 'polypeptide(L)'
;GRLLYCGSDIWCHINCALWSNEVFEEVDGALQNVFDALARGSGSRCKHCNAKGATVNCCVRGCQVSLHFPCSLQPETEVTLLEGKRLICRHHAKEQANKNLVPHPPSFEVARCVYVDLGAESKRIKPVAPRDIRIVIG
;
A
#
# COMPACT_ATOMS: atom_id res chain seq x y z
N GLY A 1 -1.80 -4.04 -11.22
CA GLY A 1 -1.35 -4.91 -10.11
C GLY A 1 -2.55 -5.66 -9.54
N ARG A 2 -2.34 -6.67 -8.68
CA ARG A 2 -3.43 -7.43 -8.04
C ARG A 2 -4.34 -6.51 -7.21
N LEU A 3 -5.65 -6.72 -7.31
CA LEU A 3 -6.67 -5.99 -6.54
C LEU A 3 -7.04 -6.77 -5.28
N LEU A 4 -7.31 -6.03 -4.22
CA LEU A 4 -7.89 -6.52 -2.97
C LEU A 4 -9.29 -5.94 -2.83
N TYR A 5 -10.21 -6.73 -2.29
CA TYR A 5 -11.53 -6.25 -1.90
C TYR A 5 -11.41 -5.52 -0.56
N CYS A 6 -11.94 -4.30 -0.50
CA CYS A 6 -11.77 -3.39 0.64
C CYS A 6 -13.15 -3.01 1.22
N GLY A 7 -14.20 -3.81 0.98
CA GLY A 7 -15.58 -3.59 1.45
C GLY A 7 -16.42 -2.67 0.55
N SER A 8 -17.75 -2.77 0.62
CA SER A 8 -18.71 -1.86 -0.05
C SER A 8 -18.41 -1.56 -1.54
N ASP A 9 -18.13 -2.59 -2.34
CA ASP A 9 -17.75 -2.49 -3.76
C ASP A 9 -16.46 -1.69 -4.03
N ILE A 10 -15.64 -1.46 -3.00
CA ILE A 10 -14.35 -0.79 -3.11
C ILE A 10 -13.24 -1.81 -3.32
N TRP A 11 -12.36 -1.50 -4.26
CA TRP A 11 -11.19 -2.30 -4.57
C TRP A 11 -9.94 -1.44 -4.53
N CYS A 12 -8.88 -1.98 -3.96
CA CYS A 12 -7.62 -1.28 -3.81
C CYS A 12 -6.45 -2.15 -4.31
N HIS A 13 -5.46 -1.53 -4.97
CA HIS A 13 -4.28 -2.26 -5.44
C HIS A 13 -3.44 -2.73 -4.25
N ILE A 14 -2.95 -3.97 -4.31
CA ILE A 14 -2.16 -4.57 -3.22
C ILE A 14 -0.96 -3.72 -2.81
N ASN A 15 -0.18 -3.21 -3.78
CA ASN A 15 0.98 -2.39 -3.48
C ASN A 15 0.60 -0.99 -3.00
N CYS A 16 -0.55 -0.45 -3.39
CA CYS A 16 -1.05 0.80 -2.80
C CYS A 16 -1.38 0.61 -1.32
N ALA A 17 -2.04 -0.50 -0.96
CA ALA A 17 -2.34 -0.82 0.43
C ALA A 17 -1.05 -1.09 1.23
N LEU A 18 -0.21 -2.01 0.78
CA LEU A 18 1.02 -2.41 1.48
C LEU A 18 2.02 -1.27 1.72
N TRP A 19 2.08 -0.28 0.83
CA TRP A 19 2.99 0.88 0.95
C TRP A 19 2.34 2.09 1.64
N SER A 20 1.07 1.97 2.07
CA SER A 20 0.44 3.01 2.88
C SER A 20 1.01 2.99 4.30
N ASN A 21 1.38 4.15 4.84
CA ASN A 21 2.16 4.25 6.07
C ASN A 21 1.49 3.63 7.31
N GLU A 22 0.17 3.64 7.37
CA GLU A 22 -0.64 3.12 8.48
C GLU A 22 -1.02 1.65 8.32
N VAL A 23 -0.83 1.07 7.12
CA VAL A 23 -1.17 -0.33 6.83
C VAL A 23 -0.02 -1.23 7.25
N PHE A 24 -0.36 -2.28 7.99
CA PHE A 24 0.56 -3.35 8.31
C PHE A 24 -0.07 -4.71 7.99
N GLU A 25 0.80 -5.70 7.87
CA GLU A 25 0.44 -7.05 7.46
C GLU A 25 0.70 -8.00 8.63
N GLU A 26 -0.34 -8.74 9.02
CA GLU A 26 -0.28 -9.79 10.03
C GLU A 26 0.35 -11.09 9.48
N VAL A 27 0.68 -12.02 10.37
CA VAL A 27 1.35 -13.29 10.02
C VAL A 27 0.52 -14.14 9.04
N ASP A 28 -0.80 -14.03 9.08
CA ASP A 28 -1.75 -14.73 8.21
C ASP A 28 -2.00 -14.02 6.86
N GLY A 29 -1.37 -12.86 6.63
CA GLY A 29 -1.55 -12.03 5.44
C GLY A 29 -2.72 -11.05 5.52
N ALA A 30 -3.36 -10.88 6.69
CA ALA A 30 -4.37 -9.86 6.90
C ALA A 30 -3.75 -8.45 6.90
N LEU A 31 -4.25 -7.56 6.06
CA LEU A 31 -3.89 -6.15 6.05
C LEU A 31 -4.81 -5.37 6.99
N GLN A 32 -4.20 -4.74 7.98
CA GLN A 32 -4.85 -3.89 8.97
C GLN A 32 -4.83 -2.42 8.51
N ASN A 33 -5.77 -1.62 9.02
CA ASN A 33 -5.88 -0.16 8.78
C ASN A 33 -6.01 0.28 7.31
N VAL A 34 -6.43 -0.62 6.40
CA VAL A 34 -6.60 -0.25 4.97
C VAL A 34 -7.71 0.78 4.80
N PHE A 35 -8.78 0.69 5.60
CA PHE A 35 -9.85 1.68 5.60
C PHE A 35 -9.36 3.08 6.00
N ASP A 36 -8.52 3.16 7.04
CA ASP A 36 -7.94 4.43 7.47
C ASP A 36 -7.07 5.04 6.36
N ALA A 37 -6.29 4.20 5.67
CA ALA A 37 -5.51 4.63 4.50
C ALA A 37 -6.39 5.14 3.35
N LEU A 38 -7.49 4.46 3.05
CA LEU A 38 -8.43 4.91 2.02
C LEU A 38 -9.14 6.21 2.42
N ALA A 39 -9.60 6.31 3.66
CA ALA A 39 -10.24 7.50 4.20
C ALA A 39 -9.31 8.71 4.15
N ARG A 40 -8.07 8.57 4.63
CA ARG A 40 -7.03 9.62 4.54
C ARG A 40 -6.67 9.95 3.09
N GLY A 41 -6.50 8.92 2.26
CA GLY A 41 -6.16 9.03 0.85
C GLY A 41 -7.18 9.86 0.06
N SER A 42 -8.46 9.79 0.42
CA SER A 42 -9.55 10.52 -0.26
C SER A 42 -9.32 12.04 -0.32
N GLY A 43 -8.67 12.62 0.70
CA GLY A 43 -8.30 14.03 0.75
C GLY A 43 -6.87 14.34 0.30
N SER A 44 -5.99 13.33 0.26
CA SER A 44 -4.55 13.52 -0.01
C SER A 44 -4.25 13.60 -1.51
N ARG A 45 -3.54 14.66 -1.92
CA ARG A 45 -3.10 14.87 -3.30
C ARG A 45 -1.68 14.33 -3.52
N CYS A 46 -1.50 13.61 -4.62
CA CYS A 46 -0.22 13.10 -5.05
C CYS A 46 0.72 14.25 -5.46
N LYS A 47 1.94 14.28 -4.92
CA LYS A 47 2.95 15.28 -5.25
C LYS A 47 3.39 15.24 -6.72
N HIS A 48 3.25 14.09 -7.39
CA HIS A 48 3.64 13.91 -8.79
C HIS A 48 2.51 14.27 -9.76
N CYS A 49 1.34 13.62 -9.65
CA CYS A 49 0.24 13.79 -10.62
C CYS A 49 -0.89 14.72 -10.14
N ASN A 50 -0.83 15.23 -8.91
CA ASN A 50 -1.82 16.13 -8.27
C ASN A 50 -3.25 15.56 -8.10
N ALA A 51 -3.49 14.32 -8.48
CA ALA A 51 -4.75 13.60 -8.25
C ALA A 51 -4.88 13.14 -6.79
N LYS A 52 -6.12 12.93 -6.35
CA LYS A 52 -6.46 12.43 -5.00
C LYS A 52 -6.12 10.94 -4.87
N GLY A 53 -6.10 10.41 -3.64
CA GLY A 53 -5.88 8.98 -3.35
C GLY A 53 -4.44 8.61 -3.05
N ALA A 54 -3.57 9.58 -2.77
CA ALA A 54 -2.16 9.32 -2.44
C ALA A 54 -2.01 8.89 -0.98
N THR A 55 -1.43 7.73 -0.75
CA THR A 55 -1.32 7.13 0.60
C THR A 55 0.09 6.70 0.98
N VAL A 56 1.04 6.72 0.03
CA VAL A 56 2.46 6.42 0.30
C VAL A 56 3.15 7.73 0.68
N ASN A 57 3.54 7.84 1.94
CA ASN A 57 4.05 9.09 2.50
C ASN A 57 5.51 8.97 2.94
N CYS A 58 6.23 10.09 2.86
CA CYS A 58 7.55 10.18 3.44
C CYS A 58 7.48 9.86 4.95
N CYS A 59 8.30 8.92 5.43
CA CYS A 59 8.21 8.43 6.81
C CYS A 59 8.81 9.39 7.86
N VAL A 60 9.13 10.63 7.49
CA VAL A 60 9.59 11.68 8.40
C VAL A 60 8.38 12.46 8.89
N ARG A 61 8.25 12.58 10.22
CA ARG A 61 7.13 13.24 10.87
C ARG A 61 6.96 14.68 10.38
N GLY A 62 5.73 15.05 10.02
CA GLY A 62 5.39 16.39 9.52
C GLY A 62 5.67 16.61 8.02
N CYS A 63 6.34 15.68 7.34
CA CYS A 63 6.53 15.77 5.89
C CYS A 63 5.19 15.61 5.16
N GLN A 64 4.92 16.53 4.23
CA GLN A 64 3.68 16.55 3.42
C GLN A 64 3.84 15.87 2.06
N VAL A 65 4.96 15.17 1.81
CA VAL A 65 5.12 14.40 0.57
C VAL A 65 4.25 13.15 0.66
N SER A 66 3.20 13.14 -0.17
CA SER A 66 2.28 12.02 -0.39
C SER A 66 2.30 11.65 -1.87
N LEU A 67 2.40 10.37 -2.18
CA LEU A 67 2.46 9.85 -3.54
C LEU A 67 1.52 8.65 -3.67
N HIS A 68 1.01 8.41 -4.88
CA HIS A 68 0.57 7.06 -5.22
C HIS A 68 1.78 6.14 -5.28
N PHE A 69 1.60 4.86 -4.94
CA PHE A 69 2.65 3.86 -5.12
C PHE A 69 3.29 3.90 -6.53
N PRO A 70 2.55 3.83 -7.66
CA PRO A 70 3.16 3.92 -9.00
C PRO A 70 3.85 5.25 -9.29
N CYS A 71 3.39 6.35 -8.70
CA CYS A 71 4.05 7.65 -8.84
C CYS A 71 5.40 7.69 -8.11
N SER A 72 5.53 6.98 -6.99
CA SER A 72 6.79 6.86 -6.25
C SER A 72 7.87 6.08 -7.01
N LEU A 73 7.50 5.37 -8.07
CA LEU A 73 8.42 4.65 -8.95
C LEU A 73 8.93 5.53 -10.11
N GLN A 74 8.38 6.73 -10.29
CA GLN A 74 8.79 7.63 -11.35
C GLN A 74 10.12 8.30 -10.99
N PRO A 75 11.15 8.25 -11.85
CA PRO A 75 12.47 8.83 -11.57
C PRO A 75 12.41 10.31 -11.16
N GLU A 76 11.45 11.06 -11.70
CA GLU A 76 11.26 12.50 -11.48
C GLU A 76 10.75 12.83 -10.07
N THR A 77 10.25 11.84 -9.32
CA THR A 77 9.79 12.09 -7.94
C THR A 77 10.93 12.19 -6.92
N GLU A 78 12.12 11.69 -7.25
CA GLU A 78 13.31 11.76 -6.40
C GLU A 78 13.03 11.28 -4.96
N VAL A 79 12.40 10.11 -4.86
CA VAL A 79 12.12 9.43 -3.59
C VAL A 79 12.90 8.13 -3.54
N THR A 80 13.16 7.68 -2.31
CA THR A 80 13.84 6.42 -2.05
C THR A 80 12.88 5.49 -1.31
N LEU A 81 12.72 4.31 -1.88
CA LEU A 81 11.98 3.22 -1.26
C LEU A 81 12.93 2.38 -0.43
N LEU A 82 12.55 2.11 0.81
CA LEU A 82 13.34 1.35 1.78
C LEU A 82 12.71 -0.01 2.04
N GLU A 83 13.51 -0.95 2.51
CA GLU A 83 13.00 -2.19 3.06
C GLU A 83 11.99 -1.91 4.18
N GLY A 84 10.99 -2.78 4.29
CA GLY A 84 9.86 -2.56 5.19
C GLY A 84 8.80 -1.60 4.66
N LYS A 85 8.74 -1.38 3.33
CA LYS A 85 7.66 -0.64 2.63
C LYS A 85 7.58 0.83 3.05
N ARG A 86 8.73 1.49 3.23
CA ARG A 86 8.83 2.89 3.66
C ARG A 86 9.34 3.77 2.53
N LEU A 87 8.90 5.02 2.50
CA LEU A 87 9.34 6.03 1.53
C LEU A 87 10.07 7.17 2.24
N ILE A 88 11.17 7.66 1.66
CA ILE A 88 11.85 8.91 2.05
C ILE A 88 11.93 9.82 0.82
N CYS A 89 11.53 11.08 0.95
CA CYS A 89 11.69 12.06 -0.13
C CYS A 89 13.09 12.70 -0.13
N ARG A 90 13.51 13.28 -1.26
CA ARG A 90 14.81 13.98 -1.37
C ARG A 90 15.07 15.04 -0.30
N HIS A 91 14.04 15.71 0.21
CA HIS A 91 14.19 16.71 1.28
C HIS A 91 14.68 16.09 2.59
N HIS A 92 14.47 14.79 2.76
CA HIS A 92 14.88 14.02 3.93
C HIS A 92 15.87 12.91 3.59
N ALA A 93 16.60 13.02 2.47
CA ALA A 93 17.59 12.00 2.08
C ALA A 93 18.64 11.74 3.16
N LYS A 94 18.97 12.73 4.00
CA LYS A 94 19.89 12.59 5.13
C LYS A 94 19.36 11.67 6.25
N GLU A 95 18.04 11.55 6.37
CA GLU A 95 17.36 10.67 7.34
C GLU A 95 17.36 9.19 6.90
N GLN A 96 18.05 8.87 5.80
CA GLN A 96 18.27 7.52 5.31
C GLN A 96 19.51 6.85 5.92
N ALA A 97 20.38 7.60 6.60
CA ALA A 97 21.61 7.06 7.18
C ALA A 97 21.28 5.83 8.04
N ASN A 98 21.72 4.65 7.59
CA ASN A 98 21.50 3.32 8.19
C ASN A 98 20.19 2.58 7.86
N LYS A 99 19.48 2.90 6.77
CA LYS A 99 18.30 2.12 6.34
C LYS A 99 18.59 1.28 5.11
N ASN A 100 18.16 0.02 5.13
CA ASN A 100 18.27 -0.86 3.97
C ASN A 100 17.38 -0.34 2.82
N LEU A 101 17.97 -0.22 1.64
CA LEU A 101 17.28 0.19 0.42
C LEU A 101 16.56 -1.01 -0.20
N VAL A 102 15.42 -0.78 -0.88
CA VAL A 102 14.87 -1.84 -1.72
C VAL A 102 15.91 -2.20 -2.81
N PRO A 103 16.26 -3.50 -2.98
CA PRO A 103 17.24 -3.91 -3.98
C PRO A 103 16.83 -3.55 -5.40
N HIS A 104 17.81 -3.36 -6.28
CA HIS A 104 17.60 -3.07 -7.70
C HIS A 104 17.89 -4.31 -8.56
N PRO A 105 16.98 -4.74 -9.46
CA PRO A 105 15.66 -4.15 -9.72
C PRO A 105 14.67 -4.49 -8.58
N PRO A 106 13.80 -3.53 -8.20
CA PRO A 106 12.84 -3.79 -7.13
C PRO A 106 11.76 -4.77 -7.61
N SER A 107 11.64 -5.92 -6.94
CA SER A 107 10.49 -6.80 -7.11
C SER A 107 9.38 -6.40 -6.15
N PHE A 108 8.30 -5.85 -6.71
CA PHE A 108 7.07 -5.54 -5.98
C PHE A 108 6.01 -6.64 -6.17
N GLU A 109 6.44 -7.84 -6.56
CA GLU A 109 5.56 -8.99 -6.66
C GLU A 109 5.14 -9.45 -5.26
N VAL A 110 3.85 -9.74 -5.13
CA VAL A 110 3.27 -10.26 -3.89
C VAL A 110 2.58 -11.57 -4.20
N ALA A 111 3.37 -12.64 -4.22
CA ALA A 111 2.92 -14.00 -4.54
C ALA A 111 2.11 -14.65 -3.40
N ARG A 112 2.35 -14.25 -2.15
CA ARG A 112 1.64 -14.76 -0.97
C ARG A 112 0.18 -14.31 -0.93
N CYS A 113 -0.68 -15.08 -0.25
CA CYS A 113 -2.05 -14.67 0.03
C CYS A 113 -2.04 -13.45 0.96
N VAL A 114 -2.77 -12.41 0.57
CA VAL A 114 -2.91 -11.14 1.28
C VAL A 114 -4.35 -10.68 1.08
N TYR A 115 -5.02 -10.23 2.12
CA TYR A 115 -6.40 -9.76 2.10
C TYR A 115 -6.58 -8.57 3.04
N VAL A 116 -7.64 -7.77 2.85
CA VAL A 116 -7.96 -6.69 3.78
C VAL A 116 -8.76 -7.26 4.95
N ASP A 117 -8.35 -6.97 6.18
CA ASP A 117 -9.19 -7.29 7.33
C ASP A 117 -10.39 -6.34 7.37
N LEU A 118 -11.58 -6.90 7.24
CA LEU A 118 -12.86 -6.17 7.30
C LEU A 118 -13.43 -6.16 8.73
N GLY A 119 -12.66 -6.58 9.74
CA GLY A 119 -13.06 -6.55 11.14
C GLY A 119 -14.32 -7.37 11.42
N ALA A 120 -15.38 -6.77 11.95
CA ALA A 120 -16.62 -7.49 12.26
C ALA A 120 -17.31 -8.11 11.02
N GLU A 121 -17.06 -7.56 9.82
CA GLU A 121 -17.57 -8.11 8.56
C GLU A 121 -16.79 -9.36 8.11
N SER A 122 -15.52 -9.50 8.51
CA SER A 122 -14.69 -10.68 8.18
C SER A 122 -15.23 -11.96 8.81
N LYS A 123 -15.91 -11.86 9.98
CA LYS A 123 -16.54 -12.99 10.67
C LYS A 123 -17.65 -13.68 9.85
N ARG A 124 -18.15 -13.04 8.80
CA ARG A 124 -19.14 -13.63 7.87
C ARG A 124 -18.52 -14.30 6.65
N ILE A 125 -17.23 -14.04 6.38
CA ILE A 125 -16.50 -14.57 5.22
C ILE A 125 -15.69 -15.77 5.67
N LYS A 126 -16.14 -16.98 5.32
CA LYS A 126 -15.37 -18.20 5.57
C LYS A 126 -14.22 -18.28 4.56
N PRO A 127 -12.96 -18.43 5.01
CA PRO A 127 -11.86 -18.67 4.08
C PRO A 127 -12.10 -19.97 3.31
N VAL A 128 -11.90 -19.92 1.99
CA VAL A 128 -12.09 -21.05 1.07
C VAL A 128 -10.74 -21.36 0.45
N ALA A 129 -10.35 -22.64 0.39
CA ALA A 129 -9.10 -23.01 -0.25
C ALA A 129 -9.15 -22.67 -1.75
N PRO A 130 -8.03 -22.27 -2.38
CA PRO A 130 -8.02 -21.85 -3.79
C PRO A 130 -8.68 -22.86 -4.75
N ARG A 131 -8.54 -24.16 -4.46
CA ARG A 131 -9.12 -25.27 -5.22
C ARG A 131 -10.66 -25.32 -5.19
N ASP A 132 -11.26 -24.70 -4.18
CA ASP A 132 -12.70 -24.73 -3.91
C ASP A 132 -13.41 -23.43 -4.35
N ILE A 133 -12.65 -22.46 -4.88
CA ILE A 133 -13.18 -21.20 -5.39
C ILE A 133 -13.86 -21.46 -6.74
N ARG A 134 -15.18 -21.29 -6.79
CA ARG A 134 -15.95 -21.29 -8.04
C ARG A 134 -16.18 -19.84 -8.48
N ILE A 135 -15.52 -19.43 -9.56
CA ILE A 135 -15.70 -18.11 -10.17
C ILE A 135 -16.73 -18.26 -11.29
N VAL A 136 -17.83 -17.52 -11.19
CA VAL A 136 -18.80 -17.38 -12.29
C VAL A 136 -18.66 -15.96 -12.82
N ILE A 137 -18.24 -15.84 -14.09
CA ILE A 137 -18.21 -14.56 -14.80
C ILE A 137 -19.49 -14.50 -15.61
N GLY A 138 -20.35 -13.53 -15.27
CA GLY A 138 -21.58 -13.21 -16.02
C GLY A 138 -21.31 -12.26 -17.17
#